data_AF-A0A937FL92-F1
#
_entry.id   AF-A0A937FL92-F1
#
_cell.length_a   1.000
_cell.length_b   1.000
_cell.length_c   1.000
_cell.angle_alpha   90.00
_cell.angle_beta   90.00
_cell.angle_gamma   90.00
#
_symmetry.space_group_name_H-M   'P 1'
#
loop_
_entity.id
_entity.type
_entity.pdbx_description
1 polymer ?
#
loop_
_entity_poly.entity_id
_entity_poly.type
_entity_poly.pdbx_seq_one_letter_code
_entity_poly.pdbx_strand_id
1 'polypeptide(L)'
;MTPTKIRSFPIRSTDIASTAPGIDPDELSLDYEISEQTNTRGERTGRFELRPMLGLRDYKFRPEIDWVEFEVRTIETTQSRHVHDLLQKALVAKGFSPKTWVGGSVRSRKSGAAKGNTTGRIFWVRLQDPTPKLVDAAIAALMSTGNIEVDTETPCVTFPVTGIEVAVDVYPNNAGEITDRERTLMRLKMSEHLRKHFAPSDLFNDHYADRPRWVGRDKKAKHLIYEPKQRDGEARFKRLMSKHDVNGFLRSASIANNHHSAPIEATVYVGQNQGPVMWRLQDKTHDERRGETAKMLPHEKRRSRIELTMLKTDGDWEGDDHDVPGAIGLESLGDLSGFTFERLRTAGFNFHIPTVACSKENSLLPDETEIEIFARSGVCGLRQYQHAKQIEEKGNAKRPHGKANFDLNGKGHMTVDAETTARVTDALKRLTGRWRRKGEKAGKAV
;
A
#
# COMPACT_ATOMS: atom_id res chain seq x y z
N MET A 1 -6.46 -38.54 -3.66
CA MET A 1 -5.89 -37.18 -3.79
C MET A 1 -6.40 -36.62 -5.11
N THR A 2 -7.20 -35.57 -5.09
CA THR A 2 -7.65 -34.87 -6.31
C THR A 2 -6.39 -34.28 -6.97
N PRO A 3 -6.15 -34.47 -8.28
CA PRO A 3 -4.95 -33.96 -8.93
C PRO A 3 -4.88 -32.44 -8.77
N THR A 4 -3.74 -31.96 -8.29
CA THR A 4 -3.39 -30.55 -8.28
C THR A 4 -3.55 -29.98 -9.69
N LYS A 5 -4.44 -29.00 -9.86
CA LYS A 5 -4.61 -28.30 -11.15
C LYS A 5 -3.76 -27.05 -11.13
N ILE A 6 -2.85 -26.93 -12.09
CA ILE A 6 -2.08 -25.70 -12.30
C ILE A 6 -2.86 -24.80 -13.26
N ARG A 7 -2.94 -23.51 -12.93
CA ARG A 7 -3.52 -22.50 -13.83
C ARG A 7 -2.58 -21.30 -13.94
N SER A 8 -2.26 -20.95 -15.18
CA SER A 8 -1.46 -19.77 -15.50
C SER A 8 -2.36 -18.56 -15.71
N PHE A 9 -2.08 -17.46 -15.01
CA PHE A 9 -2.71 -16.17 -15.30
C PHE A 9 -1.71 -15.26 -16.01
N PRO A 10 -2.06 -14.72 -17.19
CA PRO A 10 -1.18 -13.82 -17.92
C PRO A 10 -1.05 -12.49 -17.16
N ILE A 11 0.18 -12.00 -17.05
CA ILE A 11 0.48 -10.68 -16.51
C ILE A 11 0.25 -9.67 -17.64
N ARG A 12 -0.71 -8.78 -17.43
CA ARG A 12 -1.09 -7.80 -18.45
C ARG A 12 0.00 -6.72 -18.58
N SER A 13 0.37 -6.37 -19.81
CA SER A 13 1.14 -5.14 -20.10
C SER A 13 0.50 -4.37 -21.26
N THR A 14 0.59 -3.04 -21.27
CA THR A 14 0.22 -2.20 -22.43
C THR A 14 1.38 -1.96 -23.39
N ASP A 15 2.61 -2.28 -22.99
CA ASP A 15 3.83 -2.11 -23.78
C ASP A 15 4.90 -3.11 -23.32
N ILE A 16 4.74 -4.36 -23.74
CA ILE A 16 5.64 -5.45 -23.36
C ILE A 16 7.06 -5.23 -23.87
N ALA A 17 7.22 -4.67 -25.08
CA ALA A 17 8.51 -4.43 -25.70
C ALA A 17 9.39 -3.49 -24.86
N SER A 18 8.79 -2.46 -24.24
CA SER A 18 9.50 -1.58 -23.32
C SER A 18 9.65 -2.17 -21.92
N THR A 19 8.64 -2.90 -21.44
CA THR A 19 8.55 -3.37 -20.05
C THR A 19 9.44 -4.59 -19.79
N ALA A 20 9.55 -5.47 -20.79
CA ALA A 20 10.24 -6.74 -20.76
C ALA A 20 10.85 -7.05 -22.15
N PRO A 21 11.87 -6.28 -22.61
CA PRO A 21 12.46 -6.48 -23.93
C PRO A 21 12.99 -7.92 -24.09
N GLY A 22 12.62 -8.60 -25.18
CA GLY A 22 13.09 -9.97 -25.47
C GLY A 22 12.43 -11.08 -24.63
N ILE A 23 11.35 -10.77 -23.90
CA ILE A 23 10.51 -11.75 -23.22
C ILE A 23 9.24 -11.97 -24.04
N ASP A 24 8.93 -13.23 -24.33
CA ASP A 24 7.67 -13.61 -24.99
C ASP A 24 6.49 -13.29 -24.06
N PRO A 25 5.42 -12.63 -24.54
CA PRO A 25 4.19 -12.44 -23.77
C PRO A 25 3.64 -13.71 -23.13
N ASP A 26 3.79 -14.87 -23.77
CA ASP A 26 3.29 -16.15 -23.24
C ASP A 26 4.11 -16.66 -22.04
N GLU A 27 5.36 -16.22 -21.89
CA GLU A 27 6.18 -16.47 -20.70
C GLU A 27 5.81 -15.56 -19.53
N LEU A 28 5.09 -14.46 -19.79
CA LEU A 28 4.72 -13.48 -18.80
C LEU A 28 3.42 -13.89 -18.09
N SER A 29 3.49 -14.96 -17.31
CA SER A 29 2.40 -15.45 -16.46
C SER A 29 2.83 -15.60 -15.00
N LEU A 30 1.85 -15.62 -14.11
CA LEU A 30 2.01 -16.16 -12.76
C LEU A 30 1.14 -17.41 -12.64
N ASP A 31 1.78 -18.54 -12.32
CA ASP A 31 1.12 -19.82 -12.20
C ASP A 31 0.57 -20.02 -10.79
N TYR A 32 -0.56 -20.70 -10.70
CA TYR A 32 -1.26 -20.96 -9.46
C TYR A 32 -1.57 -22.44 -9.32
N GLU A 33 -1.22 -22.97 -8.16
CA GLU A 33 -1.70 -24.26 -7.69
C GLU A 33 -3.13 -24.11 -7.18
N ILE A 34 -4.07 -24.88 -7.75
CA ILE A 34 -5.45 -24.95 -7.28
C ILE A 34 -5.65 -26.26 -6.54
N SER A 35 -5.94 -26.15 -5.24
CA SER A 35 -6.15 -27.30 -4.35
C SER A 35 -7.39 -27.10 -3.49
N GLU A 36 -8.05 -28.20 -3.13
CA GLU A 36 -9.15 -28.15 -2.17
C GLU A 36 -8.66 -27.61 -0.83
N GLN A 37 -9.42 -26.70 -0.25
CA GLN A 37 -9.15 -26.18 1.07
C GLN A 37 -9.65 -27.15 2.14
N THR A 38 -8.78 -27.41 3.11
CA THR A 38 -9.10 -28.18 4.32
C THR A 38 -9.03 -27.29 5.56
N ASN A 39 -9.88 -27.55 6.54
CA ASN A 39 -9.78 -26.93 7.86
C ASN A 39 -8.62 -27.55 8.68
N THR A 40 -8.43 -27.09 9.92
CA THR A 40 -7.38 -27.60 10.82
C THR A 40 -7.52 -29.08 11.19
N ARG A 41 -8.71 -29.67 10.98
CA ARG A 41 -8.99 -31.10 11.19
C ARG A 41 -8.85 -31.94 9.91
N GLY A 42 -8.46 -31.31 8.79
CA GLY A 42 -8.33 -31.97 7.50
C GLY A 42 -9.66 -32.16 6.75
N GLU A 43 -10.75 -31.57 7.23
CA GLU A 43 -12.06 -31.69 6.59
C GLU A 43 -12.21 -30.64 5.48
N ARG A 44 -12.85 -31.03 4.37
CA ARG A 44 -13.12 -30.13 3.23
C ARG A 44 -14.01 -28.97 3.65
N THR A 45 -13.64 -27.76 3.27
CA THR A 45 -14.44 -26.54 3.57
C THR A 45 -15.45 -26.21 2.47
N GLY A 46 -15.46 -26.97 1.35
CA GLY A 46 -16.26 -26.64 0.17
C GLY A 46 -15.69 -25.46 -0.63
N ARG A 47 -14.38 -25.24 -0.53
CA ARG A 47 -13.66 -24.17 -1.23
C ARG A 47 -12.33 -24.68 -1.79
N PHE A 48 -11.78 -23.96 -2.74
CA PHE A 48 -10.45 -24.17 -3.29
C PHE A 48 -9.55 -23.00 -2.95
N GLU A 49 -8.28 -23.25 -2.62
CA GLU A 49 -7.25 -22.21 -2.50
C GLU A 49 -6.51 -22.05 -3.84
N LEU A 50 -6.15 -20.82 -4.21
CA LEU A 50 -5.26 -20.57 -5.35
C LEU A 50 -3.92 -20.05 -4.82
N ARG A 51 -2.93 -20.94 -4.72
CA ARG A 51 -1.61 -20.63 -4.18
C ARG A 51 -0.65 -20.27 -5.32
N PRO A 52 0.01 -19.09 -5.31
CA PRO A 52 0.94 -18.74 -6.36
C PRO A 52 2.15 -19.67 -6.32
N MET A 53 2.58 -20.14 -7.49
CA MET A 53 3.81 -20.92 -7.66
C MET A 53 4.98 -19.95 -7.78
N LEU A 54 5.36 -19.35 -6.65
CA LEU A 54 6.42 -18.35 -6.57
C LEU A 54 7.34 -18.66 -5.38
N GLY A 55 8.60 -19.02 -5.67
CA GLY A 55 9.58 -19.30 -4.64
C GLY A 55 10.05 -18.03 -3.92
N LEU A 56 9.47 -17.69 -2.75
CA LEU A 56 9.86 -16.45 -2.03
C LEU A 56 11.29 -16.50 -1.47
N ARG A 57 11.95 -17.66 -1.51
CA ARG A 57 13.40 -17.82 -1.21
C ARG A 57 14.30 -17.21 -2.28
N ASP A 58 13.77 -17.06 -3.50
CA ASP A 58 14.49 -16.49 -4.63
C ASP A 58 14.40 -14.96 -4.64
N TYR A 59 13.91 -14.35 -3.56
CA TYR A 59 13.73 -12.91 -3.42
C TYR A 59 14.33 -12.38 -2.13
N LYS A 60 14.85 -11.15 -2.20
CA LYS A 60 15.35 -10.39 -1.07
C LYS A 60 14.39 -9.23 -0.76
N PHE A 61 13.78 -9.29 0.42
CA PHE A 61 12.92 -8.25 0.96
C PHE A 61 13.77 -7.24 1.74
N ARG A 62 13.77 -5.97 1.31
CA ARG A 62 14.47 -4.86 1.94
C ARG A 62 13.45 -3.81 2.37
N PRO A 63 13.26 -3.59 3.68
CA PRO A 63 12.46 -2.47 4.13
C PRO A 63 13.28 -1.18 3.99
N GLU A 64 12.64 -0.04 3.74
CA GLU A 64 13.25 1.29 3.79
C GLU A 64 12.23 2.30 4.33
N ILE A 65 12.70 3.40 4.91
CA ILE A 65 11.86 4.59 5.09
C ILE A 65 12.17 5.45 3.87
N ASP A 66 11.18 5.68 3.01
CA ASP A 66 11.37 6.51 1.81
C ASP A 66 11.45 7.99 2.24
N TRP A 67 10.59 8.42 3.18
CA TRP A 67 10.71 9.73 3.80
C TRP A 67 10.06 9.78 5.18
N VAL A 68 10.49 10.75 5.98
CA VAL A 68 9.82 11.19 7.21
C VAL A 68 9.56 12.70 7.12
N GLU A 69 8.41 13.13 7.60
CA GLU A 69 7.99 14.52 7.70
C GLU A 69 7.70 14.87 9.15
N PHE A 70 8.19 16.02 9.59
CA PHE A 70 8.00 16.52 10.95
C PHE A 70 7.79 18.02 10.97
N GLU A 71 7.18 18.52 12.04
CA GLU A 71 6.95 19.94 12.26
C GLU A 71 8.16 20.61 12.92
N VAL A 72 8.46 21.83 12.48
CA VAL A 72 9.43 22.75 13.06
C VAL A 72 8.73 24.07 13.35
N ARG A 73 8.89 24.57 14.58
CA ARG A 73 8.40 25.89 15.00
C ARG A 73 9.55 26.85 15.20
N THR A 74 9.42 28.07 14.68
CA THR A 74 10.43 29.12 14.81
C THR A 74 9.97 30.18 15.79
N ILE A 75 10.92 30.72 16.58
CA ILE A 75 10.65 31.76 17.57
C ILE A 75 10.08 33.01 16.88
N GLU A 76 10.73 33.41 15.78
CA GLU A 76 10.30 34.52 14.94
C GLU A 76 9.68 34.04 13.63
N THR A 77 8.86 34.89 13.03
CA THR A 77 8.34 34.66 11.68
C THR A 77 9.49 34.64 10.68
N THR A 78 9.58 33.57 9.87
CA THR A 78 10.61 33.43 8.84
C THR A 78 10.03 32.85 7.55
N GLN A 79 10.88 32.55 6.58
CA GLN A 79 10.51 31.92 5.32
C GLN A 79 10.96 30.45 5.31
N SER A 80 10.18 29.57 4.70
CA SER A 80 10.50 28.14 4.58
C SER A 80 11.89 27.89 3.97
N ARG A 81 12.32 28.74 3.03
CA ARG A 81 13.67 28.68 2.46
C ARG A 81 14.78 28.87 3.49
N HIS A 82 14.57 29.69 4.53
CA HIS A 82 15.59 29.91 5.56
C HIS A 82 15.75 28.67 6.45
N VAL A 83 14.63 28.00 6.78
CA VAL A 83 14.64 26.72 7.51
C VAL A 83 15.33 25.64 6.66
N HIS A 84 14.99 25.57 5.37
CA HIS A 84 15.66 24.67 4.42
C HIS A 84 17.17 24.92 4.36
N ASP A 85 17.60 26.17 4.13
CA ASP A 85 19.01 26.52 3.98
C ASP A 85 19.80 26.27 5.26
N LEU A 86 19.21 26.53 6.42
CA LEU A 86 19.79 26.22 7.73
C LEU A 86 20.06 24.74 7.87
N LEU A 87 19.05 23.90 7.63
CA LEU A 87 19.17 22.46 7.77
C LEU A 87 20.14 21.88 6.73
N GLN A 88 20.04 22.32 5.47
CA GLN A 88 20.91 21.89 4.39
C GLN A 88 22.38 22.22 4.69
N LYS A 89 22.70 23.45 5.10
CA LYS A 89 24.07 23.87 5.43
C LYS A 89 24.63 23.05 6.59
N ALA A 90 23.85 22.88 7.66
CA ALA A 90 24.29 22.16 8.85
C ALA A 90 24.56 20.67 8.56
N LEU A 91 23.70 20.03 7.75
CA LEU A 91 23.87 18.63 7.38
C LEU A 91 25.01 18.41 6.40
N VAL A 92 25.20 19.31 5.42
CA VAL A 92 26.36 19.26 4.50
C VAL A 92 27.67 19.46 5.26
N ALA A 93 27.72 20.37 6.24
CA ALA A 93 28.89 20.55 7.10
C ALA A 93 29.24 19.29 7.90
N LYS A 94 28.27 18.40 8.14
CA LYS A 94 28.47 17.10 8.79
C LYS A 94 28.73 15.94 7.79
N GLY A 95 28.91 16.24 6.51
CA GLY A 95 29.24 15.27 5.47
C GLY A 95 28.03 14.52 4.88
N PHE A 96 26.80 14.98 5.11
CA PHE A 96 25.61 14.40 4.47
C PHE A 96 25.31 15.07 3.14
N SER A 97 24.60 14.37 2.25
CA SER A 97 23.98 14.93 1.04
C SER A 97 22.47 14.81 1.14
N PRO A 98 21.82 15.57 2.03
CA PRO A 98 20.41 15.37 2.33
C PRO A 98 19.54 15.89 1.19
N LYS A 99 18.45 15.17 0.92
CA LYS A 99 17.34 15.63 0.08
C LYS A 99 16.22 16.04 1.03
N THR A 100 16.01 17.35 1.17
CA THR A 100 15.02 17.92 2.11
C THR A 100 14.02 18.83 1.39
N TRP A 101 12.80 18.91 1.92
CA TRP A 101 11.78 19.85 1.47
C TRP A 101 11.16 20.51 2.69
N VAL A 102 10.90 21.81 2.59
CA VAL A 102 10.25 22.57 3.65
C VAL A 102 9.04 23.30 3.07
N GLY A 103 7.90 23.19 3.74
CA GLY A 103 6.70 23.95 3.41
C GLY A 103 6.02 24.52 4.64
N GLY A 104 5.08 25.43 4.41
CA GLY A 104 4.31 26.06 5.48
C GLY A 104 3.26 25.13 6.09
N SER A 105 2.58 25.60 7.15
CA SER A 105 1.61 24.83 7.93
C SER A 105 0.50 24.14 7.13
N VAL A 106 0.09 24.70 5.99
CA VAL A 106 -0.99 24.13 5.16
C VAL A 106 -0.42 23.35 3.97
N ARG A 107 -0.80 22.08 3.85
CA ARG A 107 -0.45 21.23 2.70
C ARG A 107 -1.32 21.53 1.47
N SER A 108 -0.72 21.47 0.28
CA SER A 108 -1.50 21.46 -0.96
C SER A 108 -2.21 20.10 -1.14
N ARG A 109 -3.55 20.07 -1.07
CA ARG A 109 -4.35 18.84 -1.30
C ARG A 109 -4.07 18.17 -2.66
N LYS A 110 -3.71 18.94 -3.68
CA LYS A 110 -3.49 18.42 -5.05
C LYS A 110 -2.08 17.87 -5.27
N SER A 111 -1.07 18.45 -4.61
CA SER A 111 0.34 18.15 -4.93
C SER A 111 1.15 17.59 -3.76
N GLY A 112 0.65 17.70 -2.51
CA GLY A 112 1.42 17.40 -1.31
C GLY A 112 2.66 18.28 -1.13
N ALA A 113 2.88 19.26 -2.01
CA ALA A 113 4.06 20.12 -2.04
C ALA A 113 3.74 21.51 -1.47
N ALA A 114 4.79 22.21 -1.03
CA ALA A 114 4.70 23.61 -0.64
C ALA A 114 4.21 24.46 -1.83
N LYS A 115 3.24 25.35 -1.61
CA LYS A 115 2.92 26.44 -2.54
C LYS A 115 4.03 27.49 -2.45
N GLY A 116 5.13 27.29 -3.17
CA GLY A 116 6.23 28.26 -3.22
C GLY A 116 6.88 28.54 -1.86
N ASN A 117 7.57 29.70 -1.77
CA ASN A 117 8.12 30.18 -0.50
C ASN A 117 6.96 30.61 0.41
N THR A 118 6.81 29.94 1.55
CA THR A 118 5.82 30.25 2.58
C THR A 118 6.48 31.01 3.72
N THR A 119 5.82 32.06 4.21
CA THR A 119 6.23 32.84 5.39
C THR A 119 5.35 32.45 6.57
N GLY A 120 5.95 32.22 7.73
CA GLY A 120 5.22 31.83 8.94
C GLY A 120 6.16 31.44 10.08
N ARG A 121 5.59 30.81 11.11
CA ARG A 121 6.33 30.25 12.25
C ARG A 121 6.31 28.73 12.32
N ILE A 122 5.40 28.09 11.60
CA ILE A 122 5.22 26.63 11.61
C ILE A 122 5.50 26.12 10.20
N PHE A 123 6.41 25.15 10.13
CA PHE A 123 6.85 24.54 8.89
C PHE A 123 6.87 23.02 9.04
N TRP A 124 6.46 22.30 8.01
CA TRP A 124 6.82 20.89 7.91
C TRP A 124 8.15 20.76 7.17
N VAL A 125 8.95 19.81 7.60
CA VAL A 125 10.24 19.44 7.01
C VAL A 125 10.16 17.96 6.64
N ARG A 126 10.40 17.65 5.36
CA ARG A 126 10.48 16.28 4.87
C ARG A 126 11.92 15.91 4.56
N LEU A 127 12.41 14.84 5.19
CA LEU A 127 13.69 14.20 4.91
C LEU A 127 13.46 12.96 4.04
N GLN A 128 14.08 12.88 2.87
CA GLN A 128 14.07 11.65 2.06
C GLN A 128 15.21 10.71 2.45
N ASP A 129 14.95 9.42 2.24
CA ASP A 129 15.85 8.30 2.53
C ASP A 129 16.53 8.44 3.91
N PRO A 130 15.77 8.73 4.99
CA PRO A 130 16.37 9.02 6.28
C PRO A 130 17.14 7.82 6.83
N THR A 131 18.25 8.10 7.49
CA THR A 131 19.02 7.13 8.28
C THR A 131 19.08 7.59 9.73
N PRO A 132 19.33 6.70 10.70
CA PRO A 132 19.43 7.09 12.10
C PRO A 132 20.44 8.24 12.32
N LYS A 133 21.61 8.14 11.69
CA LYS A 133 22.65 9.19 11.75
C LYS A 133 22.19 10.52 11.15
N LEU A 134 21.46 10.48 10.03
CA LEU A 134 20.94 11.69 9.39
C LEU A 134 19.89 12.36 10.27
N VAL A 135 19.00 11.58 10.88
CA VAL A 135 17.97 12.07 11.80
C VAL A 135 18.59 12.69 13.04
N ASP A 136 19.52 12.00 13.70
CA ASP A 136 20.26 12.55 14.85
C ASP A 136 20.99 13.85 14.48
N ALA A 137 21.60 13.91 13.29
CA ALA A 137 22.26 15.11 12.81
C ALA A 137 21.29 16.27 12.54
N ALA A 138 20.10 15.98 12.02
CA ALA A 138 19.04 16.96 11.76
C ALA A 138 18.47 17.52 13.07
N ILE A 139 18.16 16.66 14.04
CA ILE A 139 17.72 17.05 15.38
C ILE A 139 18.77 17.98 16.01
N ALA A 140 20.03 17.54 16.05
CA ALA A 140 21.12 18.34 16.61
C ALA A 140 21.29 19.69 15.92
N ALA A 141 21.14 19.74 14.59
CA ALA A 141 21.24 20.98 13.82
C ALA A 141 20.13 21.97 14.15
N LEU A 142 18.88 21.50 14.27
CA LEU A 142 17.74 22.36 14.61
C LEU A 142 17.86 22.90 16.04
N MET A 143 18.22 22.03 16.99
CA MET A 143 18.40 22.36 18.41
C MET A 143 19.51 23.39 18.64
N SER A 144 20.60 23.36 17.86
CA SER A 144 21.76 24.24 18.09
C SER A 144 21.57 25.69 17.63
N THR A 145 20.46 26.02 16.98
CA THR A 145 20.32 27.30 16.27
C THR A 145 19.86 28.46 17.14
N GLY A 146 19.18 28.16 18.25
CA GLY A 146 18.52 29.17 19.09
C GLY A 146 17.32 29.87 18.43
N ASN A 147 16.99 29.56 17.16
CA ASN A 147 15.90 30.17 16.39
C ASN A 147 14.68 29.25 16.25
N ILE A 148 14.85 27.99 16.65
CA ILE A 148 13.80 26.98 16.70
C ILE A 148 13.26 26.91 18.11
N GLU A 149 11.93 26.88 18.25
CA GLU A 149 11.28 26.63 19.53
C GLU A 149 11.59 25.20 19.97
N VAL A 150 12.20 25.08 21.15
CA VAL A 150 12.51 23.80 21.75
C VAL A 150 11.74 23.70 23.06
N ASP A 151 10.85 22.72 23.16
CA ASP A 151 10.28 22.35 24.46
C ASP A 151 11.39 21.72 25.31
N THR A 152 11.87 22.49 26.29
CA THR A 152 12.91 22.06 27.23
C THR A 152 12.36 21.20 28.37
N GLU A 153 11.05 21.21 28.60
CA GLU A 153 10.39 20.39 29.63
C GLU A 153 10.11 18.97 29.11
N THR A 154 9.82 18.84 27.80
CA THR A 154 9.55 17.56 27.14
C THR A 154 10.38 17.39 25.85
N PRO A 155 11.65 16.97 25.94
CA PRO A 155 12.56 16.82 24.78
C PRO A 155 12.06 15.82 23.72
N CYS A 156 11.18 14.88 24.12
CA CYS A 156 10.58 13.92 23.21
C CYS A 156 9.47 14.52 22.34
N VAL A 157 9.06 15.79 22.51
CA VAL A 157 7.95 16.41 21.73
C VAL A 157 8.48 17.45 20.74
N THR A 158 9.80 17.70 20.70
CA THR A 158 10.36 18.88 20.03
C THR A 158 10.10 18.95 18.52
N PHE A 159 10.03 17.80 17.84
CA PHE A 159 9.81 17.73 16.39
C PHE A 159 8.71 16.74 16.06
N PRO A 160 7.43 17.14 16.18
CA PRO A 160 6.30 16.24 15.98
C PRO A 160 6.31 15.61 14.59
N VAL A 161 6.19 14.29 14.48
CA VAL A 161 6.09 13.63 13.17
C VAL A 161 4.71 13.87 12.60
N THR A 162 4.66 14.47 11.43
CA THR A 162 3.41 14.76 10.70
C THR A 162 3.21 13.82 9.52
N GLY A 163 4.20 12.98 9.21
CA GLY A 163 4.07 11.96 8.19
C GLY A 163 5.27 11.05 8.06
N ILE A 164 5.06 9.86 7.51
CA ILE A 164 6.11 8.90 7.19
C ILE A 164 5.68 8.00 6.03
N GLU A 165 6.63 7.60 5.19
CA GLU A 165 6.44 6.56 4.18
C GLU A 165 7.44 5.43 4.40
N VAL A 166 6.90 4.22 4.61
CA VAL A 166 7.68 3.00 4.77
C VAL A 166 7.47 2.13 3.54
N ALA A 167 8.57 1.73 2.92
CA ALA A 167 8.60 0.87 1.74
C ALA A 167 9.10 -0.53 2.10
N VAL A 168 8.60 -1.54 1.39
CA VAL A 168 9.23 -2.85 1.29
C VAL A 168 9.55 -3.10 -0.16
N ASP A 169 10.84 -3.08 -0.46
CA ASP A 169 11.41 -3.44 -1.75
C ASP A 169 11.68 -4.93 -1.85
N VAL A 170 11.30 -5.53 -2.98
CA VAL A 170 11.53 -6.93 -3.26
C VAL A 170 12.36 -7.05 -4.53
N TYR A 171 13.57 -7.56 -4.36
CA TYR A 171 14.53 -7.79 -5.44
C TYR A 171 14.60 -9.29 -5.73
N PRO A 172 14.77 -9.71 -7.00
CA PRO A 172 15.30 -11.04 -7.29
C PRO A 172 16.62 -11.25 -6.51
N ASN A 173 16.78 -12.41 -5.91
CA ASN A 173 17.97 -12.76 -5.15
C ASN A 173 19.11 -13.12 -6.11
N ASN A 174 20.31 -12.58 -5.88
CA ASN A 174 21.48 -12.80 -6.72
C ASN A 174 22.33 -13.99 -6.24
N ALA A 175 21.73 -14.96 -5.55
CA ALA A 175 22.44 -16.14 -5.10
C ALA A 175 22.65 -17.07 -6.31
N GLY A 176 23.60 -16.71 -7.17
CA GLY A 176 23.90 -17.38 -8.45
C GLY A 176 24.04 -16.41 -9.62
N GLU A 177 24.54 -16.91 -10.75
CA GLU A 177 24.54 -16.20 -12.02
C GLU A 177 23.13 -16.22 -12.62
N ILE A 178 22.31 -15.21 -12.32
CA ILE A 178 21.02 -14.99 -12.99
C ILE A 178 21.15 -13.90 -14.05
N THR A 179 20.60 -14.16 -15.23
CA THR A 179 20.60 -13.24 -16.38
C THR A 179 19.68 -12.04 -16.16
N ASP A 180 19.89 -10.96 -16.90
CA ASP A 180 19.00 -9.78 -16.88
C ASP A 180 17.56 -10.10 -17.28
N ARG A 181 17.39 -11.10 -18.16
CA ARG A 181 16.10 -11.64 -18.59
C ARG A 181 15.37 -12.31 -17.42
N GLU A 182 16.03 -13.22 -16.71
CA GLU A 182 15.47 -13.91 -15.55
C GLU A 182 15.13 -12.94 -14.42
N ARG A 183 16.04 -11.98 -14.12
CA ARG A 183 15.77 -10.89 -13.16
C ARG A 183 14.49 -10.13 -13.51
N THR A 184 14.31 -9.83 -14.79
CA THR A 184 13.14 -9.10 -15.29
C THR A 184 11.87 -9.91 -15.08
N LEU A 185 11.87 -11.20 -15.47
CA LEU A 185 10.73 -12.12 -15.26
C LEU A 185 10.38 -12.27 -13.78
N MET A 186 11.35 -12.57 -12.93
CA MET A 186 11.15 -12.76 -11.50
C MET A 186 10.55 -11.51 -10.84
N ARG A 187 11.05 -10.33 -11.19
CA ARG A 187 10.52 -9.05 -10.70
C ARG A 187 9.07 -8.81 -11.17
N LEU A 188 8.76 -9.09 -12.44
CA LEU A 188 7.39 -8.89 -12.94
C LEU A 188 6.39 -9.85 -12.27
N LYS A 189 6.77 -11.12 -12.07
CA LYS A 189 5.98 -12.09 -11.30
C LYS A 189 5.76 -11.64 -9.85
N MET A 190 6.78 -11.10 -9.20
CA MET A 190 6.66 -10.55 -7.85
C MET A 190 5.78 -9.29 -7.80
N SER A 191 5.90 -8.39 -8.78
CA SER A 191 5.05 -7.20 -8.88
C SER A 191 3.57 -7.59 -9.05
N GLU A 192 3.28 -8.62 -9.85
CA GLU A 192 1.92 -9.16 -9.98
C GLU A 192 1.46 -9.81 -8.68
N HIS A 193 2.29 -10.65 -8.05
CA HIS A 193 2.00 -11.29 -6.76
C HIS A 193 1.60 -10.26 -5.69
N LEU A 194 2.41 -9.22 -5.49
CA LEU A 194 2.10 -8.16 -4.52
C LEU A 194 0.74 -7.51 -4.79
N ARG A 195 0.41 -7.22 -6.06
CA ARG A 195 -0.87 -6.58 -6.43
C ARG A 195 -2.06 -7.50 -6.28
N LYS A 196 -1.89 -8.79 -6.59
CA LYS A 196 -2.97 -9.78 -6.55
C LYS A 196 -3.26 -10.29 -5.16
N HIS A 197 -2.28 -10.30 -4.27
CA HIS A 197 -2.41 -10.86 -2.92
C HIS A 197 -2.50 -9.81 -1.82
N PHE A 198 -2.22 -8.53 -2.10
CA PHE A 198 -2.44 -7.45 -1.15
C PHE A 198 -3.92 -7.23 -0.86
N ALA A 199 -4.29 -7.31 0.42
CA ALA A 199 -5.67 -7.19 0.88
C ALA A 199 -5.76 -6.01 1.87
N PRO A 200 -6.09 -4.80 1.40
CA PRO A 200 -6.35 -3.67 2.29
C PRO A 200 -7.61 -3.92 3.14
N SER A 201 -7.79 -3.09 4.18
CA SER A 201 -9.02 -3.09 4.98
C SER A 201 -10.24 -2.75 4.11
N ASP A 202 -11.42 -3.26 4.49
CA ASP A 202 -12.66 -2.96 3.77
C ASP A 202 -13.05 -1.47 3.88
N LEU A 203 -12.55 -0.76 4.89
CA LEU A 203 -12.74 0.69 5.06
C LEU A 203 -12.33 1.50 3.82
N PHE A 204 -11.35 1.01 3.04
CA PHE A 204 -10.91 1.68 1.82
C PHE A 204 -11.88 1.50 0.64
N ASN A 205 -13.00 0.80 0.83
CA ASN A 205 -14.05 0.69 -0.17
C ASN A 205 -15.22 1.65 0.05
N ASP A 206 -15.33 2.23 1.25
CA ASP A 206 -16.46 3.07 1.64
C ASP A 206 -16.47 4.38 0.85
N HIS A 207 -15.32 5.06 0.79
CA HIS A 207 -15.15 6.30 0.02
C HIS A 207 -14.55 6.03 -1.37
N TYR A 208 -15.12 6.65 -2.40
CA TYR A 208 -14.71 6.44 -3.79
C TYR A 208 -13.21 6.74 -4.02
N ALA A 209 -12.68 7.77 -3.36
CA ALA A 209 -11.28 8.19 -3.51
C ALA A 209 -10.27 7.22 -2.88
N ASP A 210 -10.71 6.42 -1.90
CA ASP A 210 -9.88 5.43 -1.20
C ASP A 210 -9.80 4.10 -1.94
N ARG A 211 -10.74 3.85 -2.84
CA ARG A 211 -10.85 2.58 -3.56
C ARG A 211 -9.58 2.26 -4.36
N PRO A 212 -9.23 0.95 -4.45
CA PRO A 212 -8.13 0.49 -5.29
C PRO A 212 -8.26 1.00 -6.73
N ARG A 213 -7.19 1.67 -7.17
CA ARG A 213 -7.08 2.26 -8.50
C ARG A 213 -5.68 2.07 -9.04
N TRP A 214 -5.52 2.13 -10.36
CA TRP A 214 -4.21 2.16 -10.99
C TRP A 214 -4.05 3.41 -11.84
N VAL A 215 -2.81 3.87 -11.95
CA VAL A 215 -2.40 4.98 -12.81
C VAL A 215 -1.31 4.47 -13.75
N GLY A 216 -1.62 4.47 -15.05
CA GLY A 216 -0.70 4.08 -16.11
C GLY A 216 -0.01 5.28 -16.75
N ARG A 217 0.51 5.09 -17.97
CA ARG A 217 1.20 6.13 -18.75
C ARG A 217 0.30 7.33 -19.09
N ASP A 218 -1.00 7.11 -19.24
CA ASP A 218 -1.99 8.16 -19.51
C ASP A 218 -2.26 9.08 -18.31
N LYS A 219 -1.66 8.79 -17.15
CA LYS A 219 -1.80 9.53 -15.89
C LYS A 219 -3.25 9.65 -15.39
N LYS A 220 -4.17 8.81 -15.91
CA LYS A 220 -5.56 8.77 -15.47
C LYS A 220 -5.75 7.63 -14.47
N ALA A 221 -6.34 7.95 -13.33
CA ALA A 221 -6.73 6.94 -12.36
C ALA A 221 -7.90 6.10 -12.91
N LYS A 222 -7.78 4.78 -12.81
CA LYS A 222 -8.81 3.81 -13.20
C LYS A 222 -9.00 2.81 -12.06
N HIS A 223 -10.24 2.57 -11.65
CA HIS A 223 -10.52 1.64 -10.55
C HIS A 223 -10.37 0.18 -11.00
N LEU A 224 -9.98 -0.69 -10.06
CA LEU A 224 -9.94 -2.14 -10.29
C LEU A 224 -11.34 -2.76 -10.43
N ILE A 225 -12.35 -2.11 -9.84
CA ILE A 225 -13.76 -2.42 -10.00
C ILE A 225 -14.41 -1.19 -10.60
N TYR A 226 -14.92 -1.32 -11.83
CA TYR A 226 -15.62 -0.25 -12.51
C TYR A 226 -17.02 -0.05 -11.92
N GLU A 227 -17.32 1.20 -11.59
CA GLU A 227 -18.66 1.65 -11.30
C GLU A 227 -19.05 2.63 -12.42
N PRO A 228 -20.21 2.43 -13.09
CA PRO A 228 -20.72 3.41 -14.02
C PRO A 228 -20.83 4.76 -13.31
N LYS A 229 -20.31 5.83 -13.93
CA LYS A 229 -20.55 7.19 -13.40
C LYS A 229 -22.05 7.40 -13.31
N GLN A 230 -22.55 7.72 -12.12
CA GLN A 230 -23.95 8.06 -11.91
C GLN A 230 -24.39 9.06 -12.98
N ARG A 231 -25.32 8.67 -13.85
CA ARG A 231 -26.02 9.61 -14.74
C ARG A 231 -27.21 10.15 -13.96
N ASP A 232 -27.58 11.40 -14.20
CA ASP A 232 -28.71 12.14 -13.56
C ASP A 232 -30.09 11.45 -13.57
N GLY A 233 -30.23 10.24 -14.13
CA GLY A 233 -31.41 9.38 -13.99
C GLY A 233 -31.52 8.63 -12.66
N GLU A 234 -30.48 8.68 -11.81
CA GLU A 234 -30.38 7.88 -10.58
C GLU A 234 -31.31 8.33 -9.44
N ALA A 235 -31.81 9.57 -9.50
CA ALA A 235 -32.85 10.05 -8.58
C ALA A 235 -34.16 9.25 -8.72
N ARG A 236 -34.47 8.73 -9.92
CA ARG A 236 -35.68 7.93 -10.17
C ARG A 236 -35.50 6.46 -9.73
N PHE A 237 -34.26 5.95 -9.77
CA PHE A 237 -33.92 4.57 -9.38
C PHE A 237 -33.69 4.42 -7.87
N LYS A 238 -33.09 5.42 -7.20
CA LYS A 238 -33.01 5.50 -5.73
C LYS A 238 -34.40 5.44 -5.06
N ARG A 239 -35.44 5.96 -5.74
CA ARG A 239 -36.83 5.93 -5.26
C ARG A 239 -37.49 4.55 -5.34
N LEU A 240 -36.97 3.63 -6.16
CA LEU A 240 -37.51 2.28 -6.33
C LEU A 240 -36.83 1.23 -5.43
N MET A 241 -35.60 1.47 -4.95
CA MET A 241 -34.79 0.45 -4.27
C MET A 241 -34.47 0.76 -2.80
N SER A 242 -35.10 1.77 -2.17
CA SER A 242 -34.88 2.18 -0.77
C SER A 242 -35.27 1.15 0.32
N LYS A 243 -35.41 -0.13 -0.03
CA LYS A 243 -35.74 -1.21 0.93
C LYS A 243 -34.65 -2.29 1.08
N HIS A 244 -33.64 -2.33 0.21
CA HIS A 244 -32.52 -3.29 0.30
C HIS A 244 -31.21 -2.61 -0.14
N ASP A 245 -30.59 -1.87 0.78
CA ASP A 245 -29.44 -0.98 0.51
C ASP A 245 -28.12 -1.78 0.40
N VAL A 246 -27.93 -2.44 -0.75
CA VAL A 246 -26.60 -2.86 -1.19
C VAL A 246 -25.96 -1.63 -1.85
N ASN A 247 -24.97 -1.03 -1.18
CA ASN A 247 -24.16 0.09 -1.68
C ASN A 247 -23.85 -0.10 -3.18
N GLY A 248 -24.02 0.94 -4.02
CA GLY A 248 -23.86 0.88 -5.48
C GLY A 248 -22.54 0.23 -5.93
N PHE A 249 -21.51 0.37 -5.09
CA PHE A 249 -20.23 -0.31 -5.25
C PHE A 249 -20.31 -1.83 -5.18
N LEU A 250 -20.99 -2.40 -4.18
CA LEU A 250 -21.11 -3.86 -4.02
C LEU A 250 -21.93 -4.48 -5.16
N ARG A 251 -22.93 -3.76 -5.67
CA ARG A 251 -23.63 -4.17 -6.91
C ARG A 251 -22.67 -4.18 -8.11
N SER A 252 -21.82 -3.17 -8.21
CA SER A 252 -20.81 -3.15 -9.28
C SER A 252 -19.82 -4.30 -9.13
N ALA A 253 -19.44 -4.62 -7.89
CA ALA A 253 -18.55 -5.73 -7.56
C ALA A 253 -19.19 -7.12 -7.74
N SER A 254 -20.53 -7.27 -7.81
CA SER A 254 -21.16 -8.57 -8.11
C SER A 254 -21.14 -8.95 -9.60
N ILE A 255 -20.69 -8.03 -10.46
CA ILE A 255 -20.65 -8.24 -11.92
C ILE A 255 -19.20 -8.50 -12.35
N ALA A 256 -18.89 -9.72 -12.78
CA ALA A 256 -17.54 -10.14 -13.19
C ALA A 256 -16.88 -9.23 -14.25
N ASN A 257 -17.68 -8.64 -15.15
CA ASN A 257 -17.20 -7.74 -16.20
C ASN A 257 -16.77 -6.35 -15.73
N ASN A 258 -17.11 -5.98 -14.50
CA ASN A 258 -16.66 -4.73 -13.89
C ASN A 258 -15.26 -4.86 -13.29
N HIS A 259 -14.70 -6.07 -13.19
CA HIS A 259 -13.35 -6.27 -12.66
C HIS A 259 -12.30 -6.08 -13.75
N HIS A 260 -11.23 -5.37 -13.43
CA HIS A 260 -10.17 -5.02 -14.39
C HIS A 260 -8.78 -5.31 -13.83
N SER A 261 -7.91 -5.83 -14.70
CA SER A 261 -6.49 -6.00 -14.40
C SER A 261 -5.69 -4.72 -14.68
N ALA A 262 -4.90 -4.30 -13.70
CA ALA A 262 -3.94 -3.23 -13.85
C ALA A 262 -2.74 -3.72 -14.68
N PRO A 263 -2.34 -3.01 -15.74
CA PRO A 263 -1.11 -3.34 -16.45
C PRO A 263 0.12 -3.32 -15.53
N ILE A 264 1.11 -4.17 -15.80
CA ILE A 264 2.25 -4.39 -14.90
C ILE A 264 3.11 -3.14 -14.72
N GLU A 265 3.19 -2.28 -15.73
CA GLU A 265 3.87 -0.99 -15.68
C GLU A 265 3.09 0.11 -14.93
N ALA A 266 1.80 -0.10 -14.68
CA ALA A 266 0.98 0.86 -13.92
C ALA A 266 1.31 0.80 -12.43
N THR A 267 1.08 1.89 -11.72
CA THR A 267 1.16 1.91 -10.26
C THR A 267 -0.24 1.73 -9.67
N VAL A 268 -0.41 0.77 -8.76
CA VAL A 268 -1.66 0.55 -8.03
C VAL A 268 -1.63 1.38 -6.74
N TYR A 269 -2.73 2.05 -6.44
CA TYR A 269 -2.95 2.86 -5.26
C TYR A 269 -4.17 2.36 -4.51
N VAL A 270 -4.09 2.39 -3.18
CA VAL A 270 -5.22 2.23 -2.27
C VAL A 270 -5.15 3.38 -1.26
N GLY A 271 -6.27 4.00 -0.92
CA GLY A 271 -6.29 5.23 -0.14
C GLY A 271 -6.17 6.49 -1.01
N GLN A 272 -6.82 7.57 -0.59
CA GLN A 272 -6.84 8.83 -1.31
C GLN A 272 -5.45 9.47 -1.37
N ASN A 273 -5.17 10.20 -2.45
CA ASN A 273 -3.95 10.99 -2.54
C ASN A 273 -3.90 12.04 -1.42
N GLN A 274 -2.79 12.07 -0.67
CA GLN A 274 -2.60 12.90 0.54
C GLN A 274 -3.57 12.57 1.69
N GLY A 275 -4.29 11.45 1.62
CA GLY A 275 -5.12 10.97 2.72
C GLY A 275 -4.28 10.49 3.90
N PRO A 276 -4.92 10.23 5.06
CA PRO A 276 -4.24 9.81 6.28
C PRO A 276 -3.44 8.51 6.11
N VAL A 277 -3.94 7.59 5.27
CA VAL A 277 -3.25 6.34 4.91
C VAL A 277 -3.36 6.10 3.42
N MET A 278 -2.25 5.75 2.77
CA MET A 278 -2.23 5.37 1.36
C MET A 278 -1.18 4.29 1.10
N TRP A 279 -1.52 3.34 0.24
CA TRP A 279 -0.58 2.38 -0.32
C TRP A 279 -0.22 2.68 -1.76
N ARG A 280 1.01 2.33 -2.13
CA ARG A 280 1.47 2.34 -3.51
C ARG A 280 2.18 1.02 -3.83
N LEU A 281 1.67 0.29 -4.81
CA LEU A 281 2.28 -0.94 -5.32
C LEU A 281 2.77 -0.69 -6.74
N GLN A 282 4.06 -0.93 -6.97
CA GLN A 282 4.71 -0.54 -8.21
C GLN A 282 5.81 -1.49 -8.63
N ASP A 283 5.94 -1.58 -9.94
CA ASP A 283 7.13 -2.08 -10.59
C ASP A 283 8.15 -0.93 -10.74
N LYS A 284 9.18 -0.90 -9.88
CA LYS A 284 10.10 0.24 -9.77
C LYS A 284 11.31 0.04 -10.68
N THR A 285 11.22 0.63 -11.87
CA THR A 285 12.23 0.62 -12.94
C THR A 285 12.98 1.93 -13.12
N HIS A 286 12.52 3.01 -12.52
CA HIS A 286 13.08 4.34 -12.69
C HIS A 286 13.41 5.00 -11.35
N ASP A 287 14.44 5.83 -11.38
CA ASP A 287 14.72 6.83 -10.35
C ASP A 287 14.28 8.23 -10.84
N GLU A 288 13.91 9.12 -9.91
CA GLU A 288 13.55 10.52 -10.19
C GLU A 288 12.44 10.70 -11.26
N ARG A 289 11.19 10.44 -10.88
CA ARG A 289 9.99 10.41 -11.75
C ARG A 289 9.51 11.77 -12.31
N ARG A 290 10.38 12.70 -12.70
CA ARG A 290 9.94 13.98 -13.30
C ARG A 290 10.39 14.15 -14.76
N GLY A 291 9.46 13.87 -15.68
CA GLY A 291 9.59 14.24 -17.09
C GLY A 291 10.74 13.55 -17.81
N GLU A 292 11.47 14.31 -18.62
CA GLU A 292 12.57 13.84 -19.47
C GLU A 292 13.82 13.41 -18.67
N THR A 293 13.88 13.67 -17.36
CA THR A 293 15.02 13.31 -16.51
C THR A 293 14.87 11.97 -15.80
N ALA A 294 13.82 11.20 -16.11
CA ALA A 294 13.60 9.88 -15.51
C ALA A 294 14.74 8.93 -15.92
N LYS A 295 15.57 8.55 -14.96
CA LYS A 295 16.70 7.65 -15.21
C LYS A 295 16.26 6.21 -15.00
N MET A 296 16.39 5.40 -16.05
CA MET A 296 16.21 3.95 -15.93
C MET A 296 17.21 3.39 -14.91
N LEU A 297 16.69 2.59 -14.00
CA LEU A 297 17.52 1.86 -13.06
C LEU A 297 18.24 0.73 -13.79
N PRO A 298 19.52 0.49 -13.47
CA PRO A 298 20.21 -0.76 -13.81
C PRO A 298 19.40 -1.98 -13.36
N HIS A 299 19.50 -3.10 -14.08
CA HIS A 299 18.67 -4.29 -13.87
C HIS A 299 18.70 -4.80 -12.42
N GLU A 300 19.86 -4.74 -11.77
CA GLU A 300 20.08 -5.14 -10.38
C GLU A 300 19.44 -4.20 -9.34
N LYS A 301 19.07 -2.98 -9.73
CA LYS A 301 18.36 -2.00 -8.88
C LYS A 301 16.86 -1.93 -9.14
N ARG A 302 16.37 -2.59 -10.21
CA ARG A 302 14.94 -2.73 -10.50
C ARG A 302 14.31 -3.70 -9.50
N ARG A 303 13.09 -3.40 -9.08
CA ARG A 303 12.44 -4.09 -7.96
C ARG A 303 10.93 -3.96 -7.98
N SER A 304 10.24 -4.89 -7.35
CA SER A 304 8.85 -4.72 -6.96
C SER A 304 8.80 -3.96 -5.64
N ARG A 305 7.87 -3.03 -5.48
CA ARG A 305 7.77 -2.24 -4.25
C ARG A 305 6.32 -2.11 -3.80
N ILE A 306 6.12 -2.25 -2.49
CA ILE A 306 4.91 -1.80 -1.79
C ILE A 306 5.31 -0.72 -0.78
N GLU A 307 4.56 0.37 -0.72
CA GLU A 307 4.77 1.48 0.21
C GLU A 307 3.51 1.75 1.00
N LEU A 308 3.70 2.17 2.25
CA LEU A 308 2.67 2.63 3.16
C LEU A 308 3.02 4.06 3.57
N THR A 309 2.21 5.00 3.11
CA THR A 309 2.23 6.41 3.53
C THR A 309 1.25 6.57 4.70
N MET A 310 1.71 7.20 5.77
CA MET A 310 0.90 7.58 6.94
C MET A 310 1.10 9.08 7.19
N LEU A 311 0.01 9.83 7.25
CA LEU A 311 0.03 11.28 7.36
C LEU A 311 -0.86 11.73 8.50
N LYS A 312 -0.43 12.81 9.16
CA LYS A 312 -1.32 13.68 9.89
C LYS A 312 -2.15 14.51 8.90
N THR A 313 -3.46 14.58 9.09
CA THR A 313 -4.37 15.40 8.28
C THR A 313 -5.13 16.37 9.17
N ASP A 314 -5.20 17.63 8.75
CA ASP A 314 -5.99 18.67 9.43
C ASP A 314 -7.44 18.65 8.91
N GLY A 315 -8.40 19.08 9.75
CA GLY A 315 -9.87 18.97 9.65
C GLY A 315 -10.56 19.58 8.41
N ASP A 316 -9.77 19.97 7.42
CA ASP A 316 -10.14 20.24 6.04
C ASP A 316 -10.49 18.96 5.24
N TRP A 317 -10.27 17.78 5.83
CA TRP A 317 -10.62 16.45 5.36
C TRP A 317 -11.92 15.99 6.03
N GLU A 318 -13.03 15.92 5.29
CA GLU A 318 -14.36 15.37 5.66
C GLU A 318 -14.65 15.16 7.18
N GLY A 319 -14.37 16.18 8.00
CA GLY A 319 -14.81 16.28 9.39
C GLY A 319 -13.82 15.96 10.52
N ASP A 320 -12.70 15.25 10.29
CA ASP A 320 -11.86 14.77 11.40
C ASP A 320 -10.35 15.03 11.22
N ASP A 321 -9.71 15.49 12.30
CA ASP A 321 -8.25 15.49 12.44
C ASP A 321 -7.76 14.05 12.63
N HIS A 322 -6.84 13.59 11.79
CA HIS A 322 -6.23 12.27 11.95
C HIS A 322 -4.74 12.43 12.20
N ASP A 323 -4.23 11.88 13.31
CA ASP A 323 -2.80 11.80 13.59
C ASP A 323 -2.34 10.34 13.51
N VAL A 324 -2.22 9.82 12.28
CA VAL A 324 -1.84 8.42 12.06
C VAL A 324 -0.45 8.11 12.62
N PRO A 325 0.60 8.94 12.40
CA PRO A 325 1.90 8.72 13.04
C PRO A 325 1.81 8.66 14.57
N GLY A 326 1.11 9.61 15.21
CA GLY A 326 0.91 9.58 16.66
C GLY A 326 0.18 8.31 17.13
N ALA A 327 -0.88 7.90 16.43
CA ALA A 327 -1.67 6.71 16.77
C ALA A 327 -0.88 5.39 16.73
N ILE A 328 0.22 5.33 15.96
CA ILE A 328 1.11 4.15 15.93
C ILE A 328 2.28 4.25 16.93
N GLY A 329 2.43 5.39 17.63
CA GLY A 329 3.52 5.67 18.56
C GLY A 329 4.75 6.30 17.90
N LEU A 330 4.55 7.08 16.83
CA LEU A 330 5.54 7.98 16.23
C LEU A 330 5.07 9.41 16.43
N GLU A 331 5.22 9.93 17.66
CA GLU A 331 4.81 11.28 18.00
C GLU A 331 5.90 12.29 17.61
N SER A 332 7.16 11.88 17.68
CA SER A 332 8.32 12.73 17.42
C SER A 332 9.36 12.10 16.52
N LEU A 333 10.20 12.95 15.95
CA LEU A 333 11.28 12.50 15.08
C LEU A 333 12.29 11.60 15.82
N GLY A 334 12.43 11.78 17.14
CA GLY A 334 13.29 10.95 17.99
C GLY A 334 12.78 9.51 18.14
N ASP A 335 11.45 9.32 18.10
CA ASP A 335 10.81 8.01 18.31
C ASP A 335 11.19 6.99 17.24
N LEU A 336 11.62 7.45 16.06
CA LEU A 336 12.14 6.58 15.00
C LEU A 336 13.23 5.62 15.49
N SER A 337 14.05 6.05 16.45
CA SER A 337 15.13 5.22 17.01
C SER A 337 14.60 4.05 17.87
N GLY A 338 13.45 4.22 18.52
CA GLY A 338 12.82 3.19 19.37
C GLY A 338 11.68 2.44 18.66
N PHE A 339 11.28 2.90 17.48
CA PHE A 339 10.07 2.43 16.83
C PHE A 339 10.16 0.96 16.39
N THR A 340 9.08 0.22 16.67
CA THR A 340 8.96 -1.21 16.37
C THR A 340 8.25 -1.39 15.02
N PHE A 341 9.01 -1.27 13.92
CA PHE A 341 8.48 -1.27 12.56
C PHE A 341 7.73 -2.56 12.20
N GLU A 342 8.01 -3.70 12.82
CA GLU A 342 7.25 -4.93 12.56
C GLU A 342 5.76 -4.83 12.93
N ARG A 343 5.36 -3.87 13.79
CA ARG A 343 3.94 -3.58 14.07
C ARG A 343 3.20 -3.08 12.83
N LEU A 344 3.90 -2.48 11.87
CA LEU A 344 3.31 -2.04 10.61
C LEU A 344 2.83 -3.21 9.74
N ARG A 345 3.29 -4.44 10.01
CA ARG A 345 2.80 -5.62 9.29
C ARG A 345 1.28 -5.75 9.41
N THR A 346 0.75 -5.73 10.63
CA THR A 346 -0.70 -5.86 10.86
C THR A 346 -1.46 -4.63 10.40
N ALA A 347 -0.85 -3.45 10.52
CA ALA A 347 -1.49 -2.18 10.17
C ALA A 347 -1.61 -1.98 8.65
N GLY A 348 -0.64 -2.47 7.85
CA GLY A 348 -0.64 -2.12 6.43
C GLY A 348 0.10 -3.05 5.47
N PHE A 349 0.59 -4.22 5.87
CA PHE A 349 1.19 -5.18 4.93
C PHE A 349 0.50 -6.54 5.01
N ASN A 350 -0.80 -6.54 4.71
CA ASN A 350 -1.68 -7.71 4.79
C ASN A 350 -1.76 -8.43 3.44
N PHE A 351 -1.32 -9.69 3.40
CA PHE A 351 -1.34 -10.53 2.20
C PHE A 351 -2.18 -11.79 2.43
N HIS A 352 -2.95 -12.17 1.42
CA HIS A 352 -3.88 -13.28 1.51
C HIS A 352 -3.78 -14.21 0.30
N ILE A 353 -4.00 -15.49 0.53
CA ILE A 353 -4.28 -16.48 -0.51
C ILE A 353 -5.79 -16.44 -0.77
N PRO A 354 -6.23 -16.19 -2.02
CA PRO A 354 -7.65 -16.22 -2.36
C PRO A 354 -8.19 -17.64 -2.17
N THR A 355 -9.45 -17.72 -1.74
CA THR A 355 -10.19 -18.98 -1.83
C THR A 355 -11.42 -18.75 -2.69
N VAL A 356 -11.76 -19.74 -3.51
CA VAL A 356 -12.93 -19.72 -4.39
C VAL A 356 -13.93 -20.79 -4.01
N ALA A 357 -15.21 -20.54 -4.21
CA ALA A 357 -16.25 -21.54 -4.01
C ALA A 357 -16.08 -22.75 -4.95
N CYS A 358 -16.73 -23.86 -4.64
CA CYS A 358 -16.93 -24.93 -5.62
C CYS A 358 -17.94 -24.50 -6.70
N SER A 359 -17.81 -25.06 -7.90
CA SER A 359 -18.80 -24.92 -8.96
C SER A 359 -20.13 -25.52 -8.53
N LYS A 360 -21.23 -24.84 -8.91
CA LYS A 360 -22.60 -25.32 -8.67
C LYS A 360 -22.92 -26.59 -9.45
N GLU A 361 -22.28 -26.79 -10.60
CA GLU A 361 -22.49 -27.94 -11.49
C GLU A 361 -21.67 -29.16 -11.04
N ASN A 362 -20.47 -28.92 -10.52
CA ASN A 362 -19.59 -29.97 -10.03
C ASN A 362 -18.79 -29.48 -8.82
N SER A 363 -19.13 -30.00 -7.64
CA SER A 363 -18.49 -29.60 -6.38
C SER A 363 -17.00 -29.98 -6.28
N LEU A 364 -16.50 -30.81 -7.20
CA LEU A 364 -15.08 -31.17 -7.33
C LEU A 364 -14.29 -30.18 -8.18
N LEU A 365 -14.93 -29.18 -8.76
CA LEU A 365 -14.29 -28.13 -9.56
C LEU A 365 -14.47 -26.77 -8.87
N PRO A 366 -13.50 -25.84 -9.02
CA PRO A 366 -13.64 -24.48 -8.52
C PRO A 366 -14.64 -23.66 -9.35
N ASP A 367 -15.20 -22.62 -8.75
CA ASP A 367 -16.04 -21.63 -9.43
C ASP A 367 -15.18 -20.78 -10.39
N GLU A 368 -15.41 -20.97 -11.69
CA GLU A 368 -14.65 -20.29 -12.75
C GLU A 368 -14.88 -18.77 -12.78
N THR A 369 -16.02 -18.28 -12.31
CA THR A 369 -16.30 -16.84 -12.25
C THR A 369 -15.45 -16.19 -11.15
N GLU A 370 -15.36 -16.81 -9.98
CA GLU A 370 -14.50 -16.35 -8.90
C GLU A 370 -13.01 -16.39 -9.30
N ILE A 371 -12.60 -17.42 -10.06
CA ILE A 371 -11.24 -17.48 -10.62
C ILE A 371 -10.98 -16.32 -11.58
N GLU A 372 -11.91 -16.04 -12.51
CA GLU A 372 -11.75 -14.94 -13.46
C GLU A 372 -11.68 -13.57 -12.77
N ILE A 373 -12.51 -13.36 -11.73
CA ILE A 373 -12.49 -12.14 -10.93
C ILE A 373 -11.16 -11.95 -10.21
N PHE A 374 -10.60 -13.02 -9.63
CA PHE A 374 -9.25 -13.01 -9.06
C PHE A 374 -8.20 -12.67 -10.13
N ALA A 375 -8.24 -13.35 -11.28
CA ALA A 375 -7.34 -13.12 -12.40
C ALA A 375 -7.40 -11.68 -12.93
N ARG A 376 -8.53 -10.98 -12.78
CA ARG A 376 -8.68 -9.56 -13.15
C ARG A 376 -8.27 -8.63 -12.01
N SER A 377 -8.82 -8.76 -10.82
CA SER A 377 -8.76 -7.74 -9.76
C SER A 377 -8.09 -8.17 -8.46
N GLY A 378 -7.54 -9.39 -8.41
CA GLY A 378 -6.86 -9.94 -7.24
C GLY A 378 -7.80 -10.24 -6.07
N VAL A 379 -7.22 -10.49 -4.91
CA VAL A 379 -7.94 -10.75 -3.65
C VAL A 379 -8.89 -9.62 -3.29
N CYS A 380 -8.51 -8.38 -3.60
CA CYS A 380 -9.31 -7.22 -3.26
C CYS A 380 -10.67 -7.26 -3.98
N GLY A 381 -10.69 -7.48 -5.30
CA GLY A 381 -11.96 -7.55 -6.02
C GLY A 381 -12.72 -8.85 -5.78
N LEU A 382 -12.04 -9.99 -5.62
CA LEU A 382 -12.70 -11.25 -5.26
C LEU A 382 -13.44 -11.14 -3.91
N ARG A 383 -12.82 -10.50 -2.92
CA ARG A 383 -13.45 -10.25 -1.62
C ARG A 383 -14.75 -9.45 -1.75
N GLN A 384 -14.75 -8.38 -2.55
CA GLN A 384 -15.95 -7.55 -2.75
C GLN A 384 -17.05 -8.31 -3.49
N TYR A 385 -16.68 -9.12 -4.49
CA TYR A 385 -17.63 -9.99 -5.19
C TYR A 385 -18.30 -11.00 -4.26
N GLN A 386 -17.50 -11.69 -3.44
CA GLN A 386 -18.01 -12.66 -2.47
C GLN A 386 -18.88 -11.99 -1.41
N HIS A 387 -18.48 -10.80 -0.93
CA HIS A 387 -19.29 -10.02 0.01
C HIS A 387 -20.64 -9.63 -0.60
N ALA A 388 -20.65 -9.14 -1.84
CA ALA A 388 -21.88 -8.80 -2.55
C ALA A 388 -22.81 -10.02 -2.71
N LYS A 389 -22.27 -11.17 -3.13
CA LYS A 389 -23.02 -12.44 -3.22
C LYS A 389 -23.61 -12.87 -1.87
N GLN A 390 -22.84 -12.79 -0.78
CA GLN A 390 -23.33 -13.15 0.54
C GLN A 390 -24.52 -12.26 0.97
N ILE A 391 -24.49 -10.96 0.63
CA ILE A 391 -25.60 -10.06 0.91
C ILE A 391 -26.82 -10.40 0.05
N GLU A 392 -26.63 -10.68 -1.25
CA GLU A 392 -27.71 -11.10 -2.15
C GLU A 392 -28.38 -12.40 -1.67
N GLU A 393 -27.60 -13.41 -1.27
CA GLU A 393 -28.10 -14.69 -0.75
C GLU A 393 -28.88 -14.51 0.56
N LYS A 394 -28.34 -13.75 1.53
CA LYS A 394 -29.03 -13.43 2.78
C LYS A 394 -30.30 -12.59 2.56
N GLY A 395 -30.28 -11.70 1.57
CA GLY A 395 -31.41 -10.89 1.16
C GLY A 395 -32.54 -11.72 0.56
N ASN A 396 -32.19 -12.64 -0.36
CA ASN A 396 -33.15 -13.53 -1.02
C ASN A 396 -33.75 -14.58 -0.06
N ALA A 397 -33.05 -14.94 1.02
CA ALA A 397 -33.54 -15.86 2.04
C ALA A 397 -34.65 -15.27 2.95
N LYS A 398 -34.94 -13.96 2.92
CA LYS A 398 -36.00 -13.31 3.73
C LYS A 398 -37.14 -12.77 2.86
N ARG A 399 -38.40 -13.21 3.09
CA ARG A 399 -39.65 -12.61 2.56
C ARG A 399 -40.25 -11.56 3.54
N PRO A 400 -41.35 -10.85 3.19
CA PRO A 400 -41.45 -9.42 2.85
C PRO A 400 -41.60 -8.44 4.04
N HIS A 401 -41.54 -8.90 5.30
CA HIS A 401 -42.02 -8.08 6.44
C HIS A 401 -41.02 -7.83 7.59
N GLY A 402 -39.75 -8.19 7.43
CA GLY A 402 -38.70 -7.84 8.41
C GLY A 402 -37.69 -6.87 7.84
N LYS A 403 -37.47 -5.71 8.49
CA LYS A 403 -36.26 -4.91 8.24
C LYS A 403 -35.06 -5.81 8.53
N ALA A 404 -34.31 -6.16 7.50
CA ALA A 404 -33.11 -6.97 7.65
C ALA A 404 -31.98 -6.07 8.19
N ASN A 405 -31.54 -6.33 9.43
CA ASN A 405 -30.21 -5.93 9.85
C ASN A 405 -29.22 -6.81 9.07
N PHE A 406 -28.67 -6.28 7.98
CA PHE A 406 -27.56 -6.90 7.29
C PHE A 406 -26.30 -6.61 8.10
N ASP A 407 -25.57 -7.66 8.46
CA ASP A 407 -24.20 -7.49 8.93
C ASP A 407 -23.35 -7.09 7.71
N LEU A 408 -23.09 -5.78 7.61
CA LEU A 408 -22.28 -5.17 6.56
C LEU A 408 -20.77 -5.49 6.73
N ASN A 409 -20.40 -6.21 7.79
CA ASN A 409 -19.01 -6.61 8.06
C ASN A 409 -18.67 -8.00 7.52
N GLY A 410 -19.39 -8.49 6.51
CA GLY A 410 -19.15 -9.79 5.89
C GLY A 410 -17.71 -9.91 5.40
N LYS A 411 -16.95 -10.86 5.94
CA LYS A 411 -15.58 -11.12 5.51
C LYS A 411 -15.60 -12.05 4.30
N GLY A 412 -14.88 -11.69 3.24
CA GLY A 412 -14.57 -12.63 2.16
C GLY A 412 -13.81 -13.84 2.69
N HIS A 413 -13.86 -14.94 1.95
CA HIS A 413 -13.21 -16.19 2.36
C HIS A 413 -11.78 -16.18 1.83
N MET A 414 -10.80 -15.86 2.69
CA MET A 414 -9.39 -15.82 2.32
C MET A 414 -8.55 -16.39 3.45
N THR A 415 -7.41 -16.99 3.11
CA THR A 415 -6.41 -17.42 4.09
C THR A 415 -5.23 -16.47 4.08
N VAL A 416 -4.54 -16.36 5.22
CA VAL A 416 -3.34 -15.51 5.30
C VAL A 416 -2.26 -16.12 4.41
N ASP A 417 -1.62 -15.30 3.58
CA ASP A 417 -0.39 -15.68 2.91
C ASP A 417 0.75 -15.64 3.93
N ALA A 418 0.89 -16.74 4.67
CA ALA A 418 1.83 -16.86 5.77
C ALA A 418 3.29 -16.66 5.32
N GLU A 419 3.64 -17.08 4.11
CA GLU A 419 5.02 -16.99 3.62
C GLU A 419 5.39 -15.54 3.28
N THR A 420 4.56 -14.84 2.48
CA THR A 420 4.78 -13.42 2.18
C THR A 420 4.75 -12.59 3.46
N THR A 421 3.79 -12.88 4.35
CA THR A 421 3.65 -12.19 5.64
C THR A 421 4.88 -12.37 6.52
N ALA A 422 5.44 -13.57 6.58
CA ALA A 422 6.67 -13.84 7.33
C ALA A 422 7.86 -13.08 6.73
N ARG A 423 8.03 -13.10 5.40
CA ARG A 423 9.11 -12.37 4.71
C ARG A 423 9.07 -10.87 4.95
N VAL A 424 7.88 -10.27 4.89
CA VAL A 424 7.68 -8.84 5.16
C VAL A 424 7.90 -8.54 6.64
N THR A 425 7.42 -9.38 7.55
CA THR A 425 7.67 -9.24 8.99
C THR A 425 9.17 -9.25 9.30
N ASP A 426 9.90 -10.22 8.74
CA ASP A 426 11.35 -10.32 8.95
C ASP A 426 12.11 -9.16 8.33
N ALA A 427 11.64 -8.64 7.19
CA ALA A 427 12.13 -7.38 6.64
C ALA A 427 11.93 -6.25 7.67
N LEU A 428 10.71 -5.97 8.09
CA LEU A 428 10.43 -4.88 9.03
C LEU A 428 11.18 -5.02 10.37
N LYS A 429 11.38 -6.24 10.90
CA LYS A 429 12.24 -6.49 12.07
C LYS A 429 13.69 -6.06 11.84
N ARG A 430 14.23 -6.28 10.63
CA ARG A 430 15.56 -5.75 10.27
C ARG A 430 15.57 -4.23 10.22
N LEU A 431 14.48 -3.57 9.80
CA LEU A 431 14.36 -2.11 9.87
C LEU A 431 14.43 -1.64 11.32
N THR A 432 13.63 -2.23 12.22
CA THR A 432 13.70 -2.00 13.67
C THR A 432 15.12 -2.14 14.19
N GLY A 433 15.81 -3.22 13.84
CA GLY A 433 17.20 -3.44 14.25
C GLY A 433 18.18 -2.38 13.74
N ARG A 434 17.97 -1.82 12.54
CA ARG A 434 18.82 -0.74 12.00
C ARG A 434 18.58 0.60 12.70
N TRP A 435 17.37 0.85 13.17
CA TRP A 435 16.98 2.10 13.80
C TRP A 435 17.20 2.14 15.31
N ARG A 436 17.27 0.99 15.97
CA ARG A 436 17.64 0.89 17.39
C ARG A 436 19.02 1.47 17.70
N ARG A 437 19.11 2.26 18.77
CA ARG A 437 20.38 2.74 19.31
C ARG A 437 21.17 1.58 19.91
N LYS A 438 22.50 1.59 19.69
CA LYS A 438 23.39 0.60 20.31
C LYS A 438 23.31 0.74 21.84
N GLY A 439 22.88 -0.32 22.52
CA GLY A 439 22.83 -0.38 24.00
C GLY A 439 21.42 -0.42 24.59
N GLU A 440 20.37 -0.12 23.82
CA GLU A 440 19.00 -0.28 24.28
C GLU A 440 18.58 -1.76 24.21
N LYS A 441 18.43 -2.41 25.37
CA LYS A 441 17.74 -3.71 25.46
C LYS A 441 16.27 -3.49 25.14
N ALA A 442 15.63 -4.47 24.49
CA ALA A 442 14.19 -4.47 24.31
C ALA A 442 13.52 -4.30 25.68
N GLY A 443 12.90 -3.14 25.92
CA GLY A 443 11.93 -3.02 27.00
C GLY A 443 10.89 -4.11 26.79
N LYS A 444 10.71 -4.99 27.79
CA LYS A 444 9.55 -5.87 27.79
C LYS A 444 8.33 -4.98 27.76
N ALA A 445 7.53 -5.11 26.72
CA ALA A 445 6.25 -4.44 26.62
C ALA A 445 5.35 -4.91 27.78
N VAL A 446 4.68 -3.94 28.42
CA VAL A 446 3.49 -4.16 29.26
C VAL A 446 2.29 -4.29 28.34
#